data_AF-A0A7Y0TP01-F1
#
_entry.id   AF-A0A7Y0TP01-F1
#
_cell.length_a   1.000
_cell.length_b   1.000
_cell.length_c   1.000
_cell.angle_alpha   90.00
_cell.angle_beta   90.00
_cell.angle_gamma   90.00
#
_symmetry.space_group_name_H-M   'P 1'
#
loop_
_entity.id
_entity.type
_entity.pdbx_description
1 polymer ?
#
loop_
_entity_poly.entity_id
_entity_poly.type
_entity_poly.pdbx_seq_one_letter_code
_entity_poly.pdbx_strand_id
1 'polypeptide(L)'
;MTVHSDIINSVQKCTAKRIIYLPHAFRQMSRPDRMIRVAEVRNVVERGELVEDYPEDVRGHSCLIFGYKPDDTPIHVVCSPKGDYLAIITAYIPNIEEWKLPVLMIYRNDTNQNLKRKIRSCLNPFEK
;
A
#
# COMPACT_ATOMS: atom_id res chain seq x y z
N MET A 1 9.73 -16.88 -14.31
CA MET A 1 9.46 -15.49 -14.70
C MET A 1 7.95 -15.30 -14.69
N THR A 2 7.34 -14.86 -13.57
CA THR A 2 5.94 -14.36 -13.41
C THR A 2 5.50 -14.55 -11.95
N VAL A 3 5.99 -13.71 -11.03
CA VAL A 3 5.42 -13.69 -9.66
C VAL A 3 4.63 -12.39 -9.44
N HIS A 4 5.13 -11.28 -9.99
CA HIS A 4 4.50 -9.96 -9.84
C HIS A 4 3.17 -9.79 -10.59
N SER A 5 2.95 -10.52 -11.69
CA SER A 5 1.70 -10.46 -12.45
C SER A 5 0.50 -10.98 -11.66
N ASP A 6 0.71 -11.86 -10.69
CA ASP A 6 -0.38 -12.62 -10.08
C ASP A 6 -1.02 -11.86 -8.91
N ILE A 7 -0.20 -11.13 -8.15
CA ILE A 7 -0.70 -10.35 -7.01
C ILE A 7 -1.55 -9.16 -7.46
N ILE A 8 -1.12 -8.41 -8.49
CA ILE A 8 -1.88 -7.26 -9.00
C ILE A 8 -3.24 -7.68 -9.58
N ASN A 9 -3.28 -8.78 -10.34
CA ASN A 9 -4.53 -9.35 -10.83
C ASN A 9 -5.47 -9.73 -9.66
N SER A 10 -4.91 -10.29 -8.59
CA SER A 10 -5.67 -10.65 -7.39
C SER A 10 -6.20 -9.43 -6.63
N VAL A 11 -5.39 -8.38 -6.53
CA VAL A 11 -5.80 -7.08 -5.95
C VAL A 11 -6.96 -6.51 -6.74
N GLN A 12 -6.84 -6.38 -8.06
CA GLN A 12 -7.89 -5.81 -8.91
C GLN A 12 -9.19 -6.62 -8.85
N LYS A 13 -9.11 -7.97 -8.89
CA LYS A 13 -10.27 -8.85 -8.71
C LYS A 13 -10.97 -8.63 -7.36
N CYS A 14 -10.20 -8.52 -6.28
CA CYS A 14 -10.74 -8.29 -4.95
C CYS A 14 -11.35 -6.88 -4.80
N THR A 15 -10.72 -5.86 -5.38
CA THR A 15 -11.21 -4.48 -5.41
C THR A 15 -12.58 -4.35 -6.08
N ALA A 16 -12.80 -5.12 -7.16
CA ALA A 16 -14.07 -5.17 -7.87
C ALA A 16 -15.20 -5.78 -7.02
N LYS A 17 -14.87 -6.65 -6.07
CA LYS A 17 -15.82 -7.24 -5.12
C LYS A 17 -16.11 -6.30 -3.96
N ARG A 18 -15.09 -6.05 -3.12
CA ARG A 18 -15.23 -5.26 -1.88
C ARG A 18 -13.86 -4.84 -1.35
N ILE A 19 -13.80 -3.65 -0.75
CA ILE A 19 -12.63 -3.16 -0.03
C ILE A 19 -12.97 -3.08 1.46
N ILE A 20 -12.08 -3.59 2.32
CA ILE A 20 -12.17 -3.49 3.78
C ILE A 20 -10.97 -2.72 4.30
N TYR A 21 -11.21 -1.66 5.06
CA TYR A 21 -10.16 -0.86 5.68
C TYR A 21 -9.91 -1.34 7.11
N LEU A 22 -8.67 -1.68 7.43
CA LEU A 22 -8.31 -1.99 8.81
C LEU A 22 -8.41 -0.72 9.67
N PRO A 23 -8.71 -0.83 10.99
CA PRO A 23 -8.83 0.34 11.87
C PRO A 23 -7.60 1.25 11.85
N HIS A 24 -6.40 0.68 11.69
CA HIS A 24 -5.17 1.46 11.57
C HIS A 24 -5.13 2.26 10.26
N ALA A 25 -5.54 1.67 9.13
CA ALA A 25 -5.59 2.37 7.84
C ALA A 25 -6.51 3.60 7.94
N PHE A 26 -7.71 3.44 8.51
CA PHE A 26 -8.65 4.54 8.65
C PHE A 26 -8.09 5.68 9.52
N ARG A 27 -7.36 5.35 10.61
CA ARG A 27 -6.67 6.36 11.43
C ARG A 27 -5.58 7.11 10.67
N GLN A 28 -4.77 6.44 9.84
CA GLN A 28 -3.75 7.11 9.02
C GLN A 28 -4.38 8.01 7.96
N MET A 29 -5.41 7.51 7.28
CA MET A 29 -6.13 8.23 6.23
C MET A 29 -6.85 9.49 6.74
N SER A 30 -7.27 9.49 8.01
CA SER A 30 -8.05 10.57 8.61
C SER A 30 -7.21 11.68 9.24
N ARG A 31 -5.87 11.65 9.09
CA ARG A 31 -5.00 12.69 9.66
C ARG A 31 -5.22 14.02 8.92
N PRO A 32 -5.56 15.12 9.61
CA PRO A 32 -5.94 16.37 8.95
C PRO A 32 -4.87 16.95 8.01
N ASP A 33 -3.59 16.81 8.35
CA ASP A 33 -2.45 17.28 7.56
C ASP A 33 -2.15 16.40 6.33
N ARG A 34 -2.69 15.18 6.29
CA ARG A 34 -2.37 14.14 5.30
C ARG A 34 -3.60 13.30 4.94
N MET A 35 -4.73 13.96 4.77
CA MET A 35 -5.99 13.28 4.53
C MET A 35 -5.93 12.50 3.22
N ILE A 36 -6.30 11.21 3.28
CA ILE A 36 -6.42 10.34 2.11
C ILE A 36 -7.86 9.83 2.04
N ARG A 37 -8.52 10.10 0.92
CA ARG A 37 -9.91 9.71 0.69
C ARG A 37 -9.99 8.26 0.22
N VAL A 38 -11.12 7.61 0.51
CA VAL A 38 -11.43 6.24 0.03
C VAL A 38 -11.29 6.14 -1.49
N ALA A 39 -11.76 7.15 -2.23
CA ALA A 39 -11.65 7.19 -3.69
C ALA A 39 -10.20 7.24 -4.19
N GLU A 40 -9.31 7.92 -3.46
CA GLU A 40 -7.89 8.00 -3.79
C GLU A 40 -7.21 6.64 -3.56
N VAL A 41 -7.52 5.98 -2.44
CA VAL A 41 -7.05 4.59 -2.20
C VAL A 41 -7.54 3.65 -3.29
N ARG A 42 -8.82 3.74 -3.68
CA ARG A 42 -9.38 2.93 -4.77
C ARG A 42 -8.62 3.16 -6.07
N ASN A 43 -8.37 4.41 -6.44
CA ASN A 43 -7.61 4.74 -7.64
C ASN A 43 -6.21 4.11 -7.63
N VAL A 44 -5.51 4.17 -6.49
CA VAL A 44 -4.18 3.57 -6.33
C VAL A 44 -4.23 2.05 -6.50
N VAL A 45 -5.16 1.34 -5.86
CA VAL A 45 -5.20 -0.13 -5.96
C VAL A 45 -5.72 -0.65 -7.32
N GLU A 46 -6.41 0.19 -8.10
CA GLU A 46 -6.88 -0.15 -9.44
C GLU A 46 -5.83 0.13 -10.53
N ARG A 47 -5.11 1.26 -10.42
CA ARG A 47 -4.28 1.82 -11.50
C ARG A 47 -2.82 2.06 -11.11
N GLY A 48 -2.49 1.90 -9.84
CA GLY A 48 -1.16 2.15 -9.32
C GLY A 48 -0.14 1.09 -9.72
N GLU A 49 1.10 1.35 -9.35
CA GLU A 49 2.25 0.52 -9.66
C GLU A 49 2.62 -0.34 -8.45
N LEU A 50 2.90 -1.62 -8.69
CA LEU A 50 3.45 -2.50 -7.66
C LEU A 50 4.85 -2.04 -7.30
N VAL A 51 5.10 -1.79 -6.02
CA VAL A 51 6.42 -1.39 -5.51
C VAL A 51 7.11 -2.55 -4.80
N GLU A 52 6.42 -3.22 -3.88
CA GLU A 52 6.96 -4.36 -3.13
C GLU A 52 5.91 -5.47 -3.05
N ASP A 53 6.39 -6.71 -3.09
CA ASP A 53 5.59 -7.94 -3.02
C ASP A 53 6.02 -8.76 -1.80
N TYR A 54 5.07 -9.12 -0.93
CA TYR A 54 5.29 -9.83 0.32
C TYR A 54 4.48 -11.15 0.35
N PRO A 55 4.91 -12.19 -0.41
CA PRO A 55 4.22 -13.48 -0.45
C PRO A 55 4.19 -14.19 0.91
N GLU A 56 5.27 -14.07 1.69
CA GLU A 56 5.49 -14.76 2.96
C GLU A 56 5.12 -13.92 4.20
N ASP A 57 4.28 -12.89 4.04
CA ASP A 57 3.77 -12.12 5.17
C ASP A 57 3.01 -13.05 6.14
N VAL A 58 3.27 -12.91 7.44
CA VAL A 58 2.64 -13.73 8.50
C VAL A 58 1.10 -13.63 8.49
N ARG A 59 0.55 -12.59 7.87
CA ARG A 59 -0.90 -12.37 7.71
C ARG A 59 -1.42 -12.82 6.33
N GLY A 60 -0.58 -13.48 5.54
CA GLY A 60 -0.80 -13.91 4.17
C GLY A 60 -0.42 -12.84 3.15
N HIS A 61 -0.17 -13.28 1.91
CA HIS A 61 0.32 -12.49 0.77
C HIS A 61 -0.20 -11.04 0.75
N SER A 62 0.71 -10.09 0.90
CA SER A 62 0.43 -8.65 0.86
C SER A 62 1.35 -7.95 -0.12
N CYS A 63 1.03 -6.70 -0.48
CA CYS A 63 1.85 -5.90 -1.38
C CYS A 63 1.73 -4.40 -1.07
N LEU A 64 2.72 -3.65 -1.52
CA LEU A 64 2.69 -2.19 -1.55
C LEU A 64 2.43 -1.70 -2.98
N ILE A 65 1.41 -0.86 -3.12
CA ILE A 65 1.07 -0.18 -4.37
C ILE A 65 1.27 1.32 -4.21
N PHE A 66 1.88 1.92 -5.22
CA PHE A 66 2.13 3.35 -5.33
C PHE A 66 1.20 3.99 -6.36
N GLY A 67 0.75 5.20 -6.06
CA GLY A 67 0.04 6.04 -7.02
C GLY A 67 -0.10 7.46 -6.52
N TYR A 68 -1.01 8.21 -7.12
CA TYR A 68 -1.15 9.64 -6.87
C TYR A 68 -2.60 10.03 -6.57
N LYS A 69 -2.74 11.08 -5.77
CA LYS A 69 -3.96 11.89 -5.68
C LYS A 69 -4.15 12.69 -6.98
N PRO A 70 -5.34 13.29 -7.22
CA PRO A 70 -5.56 14.19 -8.35
C PRO A 70 -4.68 15.45 -8.36
N ASP A 71 -4.10 15.81 -7.22
CA ASP A 71 -3.18 16.95 -7.03
C ASP A 71 -1.69 16.54 -7.10
N ASP A 72 -1.40 15.39 -7.72
CA ASP A 72 -0.05 14.80 -7.84
C ASP A 72 0.65 14.47 -6.51
N THR A 73 -0.07 14.49 -5.39
CA THR A 73 0.47 14.04 -4.11
C THR A 73 0.65 12.51 -4.12
N PRO A 74 1.84 11.99 -3.79
CA PRO A 74 2.08 10.54 -3.77
C PRO A 74 1.31 9.84 -2.64
N ILE A 75 0.85 8.62 -2.90
CA ILE A 75 0.18 7.76 -1.93
C ILE A 75 0.79 6.36 -1.98
N HIS A 76 1.03 5.82 -0.80
CA HIS A 76 1.32 4.41 -0.59
C HIS A 76 0.14 3.69 0.02
N VAL A 77 -0.20 2.54 -0.56
CA VAL A 77 -1.25 1.67 -0.07
C VAL A 77 -0.69 0.27 0.10
N VAL A 78 -0.72 -0.22 1.33
CA VAL A 78 -0.36 -1.61 1.64
C VAL A 78 -1.66 -2.40 1.73
N CYS A 79 -1.78 -3.46 0.93
CA CYS A 79 -3.00 -4.23 0.84
C CYS A 79 -2.75 -5.73 0.69
N SER A 80 -3.76 -6.52 1.02
CA SER A 80 -3.72 -7.98 0.89
C SER A 80 -5.04 -8.48 0.28
N PRO A 81 -5.01 -9.16 -0.88
CA PRO A 81 -6.21 -9.77 -1.46
C PRO A 81 -6.61 -11.02 -0.67
N LYS A 82 -7.87 -11.10 -0.24
CA LYS A 82 -8.42 -12.19 0.57
C LYS A 82 -9.52 -12.98 -0.15
N GLY A 83 -9.37 -13.17 -1.45
CA GLY A 83 -10.33 -13.89 -2.31
C GLY A 83 -11.62 -13.11 -2.59
N ASP A 84 -12.34 -12.69 -1.55
CA ASP A 84 -13.64 -12.01 -1.64
C ASP A 84 -13.60 -10.51 -1.32
N TYR A 85 -12.47 -10.03 -0.81
CA TYR A 85 -12.28 -8.62 -0.53
C TYR A 85 -10.79 -8.26 -0.54
N LEU A 86 -10.52 -6.98 -0.76
CA LEU A 86 -9.19 -6.40 -0.59
C LEU A 86 -9.08 -5.80 0.81
N ALA A 87 -8.15 -6.29 1.63
CA ALA A 87 -7.85 -5.68 2.91
C ALA A 87 -6.84 -4.53 2.74
N ILE A 88 -7.23 -3.30 3.06
CA ILE A 88 -6.32 -2.16 3.14
C ILE A 88 -5.72 -2.14 4.54
N ILE A 89 -4.44 -2.49 4.62
CA ILE A 89 -3.70 -2.61 5.88
C ILE A 89 -3.30 -1.22 6.37
N THR A 90 -2.78 -0.39 5.47
CA THR A 90 -2.49 1.02 5.73
C THR A 90 -2.45 1.82 4.42
N ALA A 91 -2.70 3.12 4.50
CA ALA A 91 -2.47 4.05 3.42
C ALA A 91 -1.87 5.35 3.98
N TYR A 92 -0.83 5.89 3.34
CA TYR A 92 -0.13 7.08 3.83
C TYR A 92 0.55 7.86 2.69
N ILE A 93 0.77 9.16 2.91
CA ILE A 93 1.62 10.00 2.05
C ILE A 93 3.08 9.76 2.46
N PRO A 94 3.96 9.28 1.56
CA PRO A 94 5.36 9.04 1.89
C PRO A 94 6.07 10.35 2.23
N ASN A 95 6.92 10.33 3.26
CA ASN A 95 7.79 11.47 3.56
C ASN A 95 9.01 11.44 2.64
N ILE A 96 9.18 12.47 1.82
CA ILE A 96 10.27 12.55 0.83
C ILE A 96 11.67 12.55 1.48
N GLU A 97 11.80 12.92 2.75
CA GLU A 97 13.08 12.85 3.47
C GLU A 97 13.41 11.42 3.95
N GLU A 98 12.38 10.63 4.31
CA GLU A 98 12.52 9.20 4.63
C GLU A 98 12.80 8.37 3.37
N TRP A 99 12.42 8.91 2.22
CA TRP A 99 12.51 8.34 0.89
C TRP A 99 13.49 9.17 0.06
N LYS A 100 14.79 9.11 0.39
CA LYS A 100 15.85 9.83 -0.34
C LYS A 100 15.76 9.55 -1.85
N LEU A 101 15.48 10.59 -2.66
CA LEU A 101 15.59 10.72 -4.15
C LEU A 101 14.25 10.98 -4.90
N PRO A 102 14.27 11.46 -6.17
CA PRO A 102 13.04 11.76 -6.90
C PRO A 102 12.19 10.50 -7.00
N VAL A 103 10.89 10.64 -6.73
CA VAL A 103 9.93 9.54 -6.56
C VAL A 103 10.01 8.48 -7.68
N LEU A 104 10.34 8.88 -8.91
CA LEU A 104 10.52 7.98 -10.07
C LEU A 104 11.85 7.18 -10.09
N MET A 105 12.88 7.62 -9.37
CA MET A 105 14.18 6.93 -9.27
C MET A 105 14.26 5.96 -8.08
N ILE A 106 13.44 6.13 -7.04
CA ILE A 106 13.50 5.27 -5.84
C ILE A 106 12.88 3.89 -6.10
N TYR A 107 11.72 3.83 -6.76
CA TYR A 107 11.01 2.56 -6.98
C TYR A 107 11.68 1.62 -7.99
N ARG A 108 12.83 2.02 -8.55
CA ARG A 108 13.68 1.14 -9.38
C ARG A 108 14.77 0.40 -8.59
N ASN A 109 15.01 0.72 -7.31
CA ASN A 109 16.03 0.07 -6.50
C ASN A 109 15.50 -0.42 -5.14
N ASP A 110 15.66 -1.73 -4.94
CA ASP A 110 14.96 -2.67 -4.04
C ASP A 110 15.28 -2.57 -2.53
N THR A 111 15.60 -1.38 -1.98
CA THR A 111 16.26 -1.29 -0.65
C THR A 111 15.78 -0.20 0.31
N ASN A 112 14.47 0.01 0.47
CA ASN A 112 13.99 0.88 1.55
C ASN A 112 13.71 0.11 2.86
N GLN A 113 14.74 -0.02 3.73
CA GLN A 113 14.59 -0.65 5.05
C GLN A 113 13.60 0.07 5.99
N ASN A 114 13.39 1.38 5.82
CA ASN A 114 12.43 2.13 6.63
C ASN A 114 10.99 1.79 6.28
N LEU A 115 10.73 1.49 5.01
CA LEU A 115 9.44 0.98 4.57
C LEU A 115 9.12 -0.37 5.22
N LYS A 116 10.07 -1.32 5.18
CA LYS A 116 9.90 -2.63 5.82
C LYS A 116 9.59 -2.51 7.31
N ARG A 117 10.19 -1.55 8.04
CA ARG A 117 9.85 -1.26 9.44
C ARG A 117 8.44 -0.68 9.62
N LYS A 118 8.02 0.24 8.75
CA LYS A 118 6.70 0.89 8.83
C LYS A 118 5.57 -0.06 8.43
N ILE A 119 5.82 -0.92 7.44
CA ILE A 119 4.93 -2.02 7.07
C ILE A 119 4.87 -3.05 8.19
N ARG A 120 6.01 -3.48 8.76
CA ARG A 120 6.03 -4.37 9.92
C ARG A 120 5.28 -3.80 11.13
N SER A 121 5.38 -2.50 11.41
CA SER A 121 4.63 -1.89 12.52
C SER A 121 3.13 -1.75 12.22
N CYS A 122 2.73 -1.58 10.96
CA CYS A 122 1.33 -1.62 10.54
C CYS A 122 0.76 -3.04 10.53
N LEU A 123 1.60 -4.00 10.14
CA LEU A 123 1.31 -5.43 10.11
C LEU A 123 1.46 -6.10 11.46
N ASN A 124 2.04 -5.49 12.50
CA ASN A 124 2.09 -6.07 13.86
C ASN A 124 1.90 -4.96 14.91
N PRO A 125 0.68 -4.39 15.03
CA PRO A 125 0.41 -3.33 15.99
C PRO A 125 0.48 -3.77 17.47
N PHE A 126 0.69 -5.06 17.76
CA PHE A 126 0.77 -5.65 19.09
C PHE A 126 2.16 -6.17 19.48
N GLU A 127 3.16 -6.11 18.58
CA GLU A 127 4.56 -6.33 18.95
C GLU A 127 5.15 -5.00 19.43
N LYS A 128 4.96 -4.69 20.72
CA LYS A 128 5.77 -3.74 21.48
C LYS A 128 6.51 -4.50 22.56
#